data_AF-A0A4V4HAZ6-F1
#
_entry.id   AF-A0A4V4HAZ6-F1
#
_cell.length_a   1.000
_cell.length_b   1.000
_cell.length_c   1.000
_cell.angle_alpha   90.00
_cell.angle_beta   90.00
_cell.angle_gamma   90.00
#
_symmetry.space_group_name_H-M   'P 1'
#
loop_
_entity.id
_entity.type
_entity.pdbx_description
1 polymer ?
#
loop_
_entity_poly.entity_id
_entity_poly.type
_entity_poly.pdbx_seq_one_letter_code
_entity_poly.pdbx_strand_id
1 'polypeptide(L)'
;RFIDTHSVRLVHFEGTEPVPHYAILSHTWQRYRGIWYVYEVTYADLDEHSEEERTKRKPGYQKILNACAQARRNGLDYLWVDTCCIDDTNEIEVREAVRLIFHYYQNSRVCYAYLDDVSDGHDPLATLSYPSQQFKKSKWFSRGLTLLELIAPPDVLFFDRNWKCSELEHAYVIQKVTGIS
;
A
#
# COMPACT_ATOMS: atom_id res chain seq x y z
N ARG A 1 10.16 6.55 -8.93
CA ARG A 1 10.93 5.56 -8.16
C ARG A 1 10.01 4.43 -7.75
N PHE A 2 10.51 3.19 -7.75
CA PHE A 2 9.76 2.00 -7.38
C PHE A 2 10.64 1.04 -6.58
N ILE A 3 10.03 0.09 -5.90
CA ILE A 3 10.70 -1.07 -5.30
C ILE A 3 10.67 -2.21 -6.33
N ASP A 4 11.81 -2.79 -6.64
CA ASP A 4 11.90 -4.04 -7.40
C ASP A 4 11.41 -5.20 -6.51
N THR A 5 10.42 -5.96 -7.00
CA THR A 5 9.71 -6.94 -6.16
C THR A 5 10.51 -8.21 -5.88
N HIS A 6 11.63 -8.42 -6.57
CA HIS A 6 12.50 -9.58 -6.38
C HIS A 6 13.63 -9.29 -5.38
N SER A 7 14.26 -8.13 -5.50
CA SER A 7 15.40 -7.70 -4.68
C SER A 7 14.99 -6.84 -3.48
N VAL A 8 13.79 -6.24 -3.50
CA VAL A 8 13.28 -5.31 -2.48
C VAL A 8 14.20 -4.08 -2.34
N ARG A 9 14.78 -3.65 -3.47
CA ARG A 9 15.61 -2.45 -3.57
C ARG A 9 14.91 -1.38 -4.38
N LEU A 10 15.30 -0.12 -4.16
CA LEU A 10 14.80 0.99 -4.95
C LEU A 10 15.42 0.98 -6.34
N VAL A 11 14.57 1.26 -7.33
CA VAL A 11 14.94 1.47 -8.73
C VAL A 11 14.40 2.81 -9.20
N HIS A 12 15.22 3.48 -10.01
CA HIS A 12 14.97 4.82 -10.52
C HIS A 12 14.70 4.73 -12.01
N PHE A 13 13.62 5.37 -12.44
CA PHE A 13 13.28 5.52 -13.84
C PHE A 13 13.41 6.99 -14.21
N GLU A 14 14.02 7.27 -15.35
CA GLU A 14 14.16 8.64 -15.85
C GLU A 14 12.87 9.09 -16.56
N GLY A 15 12.65 10.40 -16.64
CA GLY A 15 11.42 10.98 -17.21
C GLY A 15 11.19 10.74 -18.70
N THR A 16 12.14 10.09 -19.39
CA THR A 16 12.06 9.70 -20.80
C THR A 16 11.67 8.24 -20.99
N GLU A 17 11.70 7.43 -19.92
CA GLU A 17 11.37 6.01 -19.96
C GLU A 17 9.86 5.80 -19.82
N PRO A 18 9.29 4.77 -20.48
CA PRO A 18 7.90 4.40 -20.25
C PRO A 18 7.71 4.00 -18.79
N VAL A 19 6.66 4.53 -18.16
CA VAL A 19 6.29 4.14 -16.79
C VAL A 19 6.01 2.63 -16.77
N PRO A 20 6.69 1.84 -15.93
CA PRO A 20 6.48 0.40 -15.89
C PRO A 20 5.08 0.08 -15.35
N HIS A 21 4.62 -1.15 -15.53
CA HIS A 21 3.46 -1.63 -14.76
C HIS A 21 3.89 -1.91 -13.33
N TYR A 22 3.12 -1.43 -12.35
CA TYR A 22 3.42 -1.60 -10.92
C TYR A 22 2.15 -1.83 -10.10
N ALA A 23 2.34 -2.43 -8.93
CA ALA A 23 1.35 -2.44 -7.86
C ALA A 23 1.59 -1.29 -6.89
N ILE A 24 0.58 -0.91 -6.12
CA ILE A 24 0.71 -0.02 -4.96
C ILE A 24 0.47 -0.81 -3.69
N LEU A 25 1.25 -0.55 -2.64
CA LEU A 25 0.85 -0.86 -1.27
C LEU A 25 0.29 0.41 -0.63
N SER A 26 -0.99 0.39 -0.29
CA SER A 26 -1.61 1.39 0.57
C SER A 26 -1.82 0.80 1.96
N HIS A 27 -1.33 1.48 2.99
CA HIS A 27 -1.45 1.04 4.38
C HIS A 27 -1.61 2.22 5.33
N THR A 28 -2.09 1.92 6.53
CA THR A 28 -2.05 2.88 7.65
C THR A 28 -0.66 2.88 8.26
N TRP A 29 -0.05 4.07 8.37
CA TRP A 29 1.24 4.21 9.04
C TRP A 29 1.08 3.91 10.54
N GLN A 30 1.85 2.96 11.04
CA GLN A 30 1.89 2.64 12.46
C GLN A 30 2.79 3.64 13.21
N ARG A 31 2.47 3.89 14.48
CA ARG A 31 3.22 4.81 15.34
C ARG A 31 3.52 4.15 16.67
N TYR A 32 4.78 4.21 17.11
CA TYR A 32 5.19 3.92 18.49
C TYR A 32 5.35 5.24 19.23
N ARG A 33 4.55 5.50 20.27
CA ARG A 33 4.68 6.73 21.08
C ARG A 33 4.70 8.03 20.23
N GLY A 34 3.93 8.06 19.14
CA GLY A 34 3.88 9.19 18.21
C GLY A 34 4.92 9.15 17.08
N ILE A 35 5.87 8.22 17.11
CA ILE A 35 6.98 8.07 16.18
C ILE A 35 6.66 6.98 15.15
N TRP A 36 6.63 7.33 13.86
CA TRP A 36 6.23 6.41 12.79
C TRP A 36 7.43 5.68 12.14
N TYR A 37 8.58 6.33 12.03
CA TYR A 37 9.80 5.80 11.39
C TYR A 37 10.44 4.59 12.10
N VAL A 38 9.95 4.25 13.31
CA VAL A 38 10.36 3.02 14.03
C VAL A 38 9.63 1.79 13.47
N TYR A 39 8.39 1.98 12.98
CA TYR A 39 7.57 0.91 12.45
C TYR A 39 7.67 0.81 10.93
N GLU A 40 7.59 1.94 10.24
CA GLU A 40 7.59 1.97 8.77
C GLU A 40 9.01 2.03 8.20
N VAL A 41 9.17 1.44 7.03
CA VAL A 41 10.39 1.54 6.23
C VAL A 41 10.30 2.82 5.40
N THR A 42 11.34 3.64 5.46
CA THR A 42 11.45 4.92 4.76
C THR A 42 12.26 4.80 3.48
N TYR A 43 12.28 5.87 2.68
CA TYR A 43 13.20 6.00 1.54
C TYR A 43 14.65 5.77 1.96
N ALA A 44 15.13 6.49 2.98
CA ALA A 44 16.51 6.35 3.46
C ALA A 44 16.84 4.92 3.94
N ASP A 45 15.87 4.20 4.53
CA ASP A 45 16.10 2.82 4.93
C ASP A 45 16.38 1.89 3.74
N LEU A 46 15.70 2.08 2.59
CA LEU A 46 15.93 1.25 1.41
C LEU A 46 17.07 1.74 0.51
N ASP A 47 17.28 3.05 0.46
CA ASP A 47 18.30 3.65 -0.40
C ASP A 47 19.71 3.42 0.16
N GLU A 48 19.92 3.81 1.43
CA GLU A 48 21.24 3.77 2.06
C GLU A 48 21.46 2.53 2.92
N HIS A 49 20.38 1.93 3.42
CA HIS A 49 20.44 0.95 4.51
C HIS A 49 19.67 -0.36 4.22
N SER A 50 19.44 -0.67 2.95
CA SER A 50 18.61 -1.83 2.55
C SER A 50 19.14 -3.16 3.07
N GLU A 51 20.46 -3.29 3.19
CA GLU A 51 21.09 -4.52 3.68
C GLU A 51 21.16 -4.62 5.20
N GLU A 52 20.88 -3.54 5.91
CA GLU A 52 21.03 -3.51 7.36
C GLU A 52 19.92 -4.26 8.09
N GLU A 53 20.31 -5.00 9.13
CA GLU A 53 19.39 -5.72 10.01
C GLU A 53 18.34 -4.81 10.65
N ARG A 54 18.70 -3.55 10.95
CA ARG A 54 17.77 -2.59 11.54
C ARG A 54 16.59 -2.29 10.62
N THR A 55 16.82 -2.23 9.30
CA THR A 55 15.80 -2.02 8.27
C THR A 55 14.92 -3.27 8.14
N LYS A 56 15.57 -4.44 7.99
CA LYS A 56 14.89 -5.73 7.82
C LYS A 56 14.02 -6.14 9.02
N ARG A 57 14.34 -5.64 10.23
CA ARG A 57 13.57 -5.89 11.46
C ARG A 57 12.39 -4.94 11.67
N LYS A 58 12.23 -3.89 10.86
CA LYS A 58 11.07 -3.00 10.98
C LYS A 58 9.78 -3.76 10.64
N PRO A 59 8.69 -3.64 11.42
CA PRO A 59 7.44 -4.31 11.09
C PRO A 59 6.87 -3.95 9.71
N GLY A 60 7.10 -2.72 9.24
CA GLY A 60 6.74 -2.28 7.88
C GLY A 60 7.47 -3.07 6.79
N TYR A 61 8.67 -3.59 7.06
CA TYR A 61 9.43 -4.38 6.09
C TYR A 61 8.67 -5.67 5.72
N GLN A 62 8.02 -6.32 6.69
CA GLN A 62 7.21 -7.50 6.42
C GLN A 62 6.01 -7.19 5.51
N LYS A 63 5.39 -6.00 5.66
CA LYS A 63 4.29 -5.56 4.77
C LYS A 63 4.80 -5.44 3.33
N ILE A 64 5.99 -4.85 3.15
CA ILE A 64 6.63 -4.71 1.83
C ILE A 64 6.94 -6.09 1.24
N LEU A 65 7.52 -7.01 2.01
CA LEU A 65 7.80 -8.37 1.52
C LEU A 65 6.54 -9.08 1.03
N ASN A 66 5.45 -9.00 1.80
CA ASN A 66 4.19 -9.62 1.41
C ASN A 66 3.59 -8.95 0.16
N ALA A 67 3.69 -7.62 0.06
CA ALA A 67 3.25 -6.86 -1.11
C ALA A 67 4.08 -7.21 -2.35
N CYS A 68 5.40 -7.31 -2.25
CA CYS A 68 6.27 -7.76 -3.32
C CYS A 68 5.93 -9.20 -3.75
N ALA A 69 5.67 -10.10 -2.80
CA ALA A 69 5.24 -11.47 -3.12
C ALA A 69 3.89 -11.48 -3.85
N GLN A 70 2.94 -10.63 -3.45
CA GLN A 70 1.65 -10.51 -4.11
C GLN A 70 1.75 -9.86 -5.50
N ALA A 71 2.55 -8.82 -5.66
CA ALA A 71 2.87 -8.18 -6.94
C ALA A 71 3.40 -9.20 -7.94
N ARG A 72 4.36 -10.04 -7.52
CA ARG A 72 4.89 -11.12 -8.37
C ARG A 72 3.84 -12.15 -8.78
N ARG A 73 2.91 -12.52 -7.88
CA ARG A 73 1.77 -13.39 -8.24
C ARG A 73 0.85 -12.75 -9.27
N ASN A 74 0.77 -11.42 -9.28
CA ASN A 74 0.04 -10.65 -10.28
C ASN A 74 0.87 -10.30 -11.53
N GLY A 75 2.10 -10.81 -11.64
CA GLY A 75 2.99 -10.56 -12.79
C GLY A 75 3.57 -9.14 -12.83
N LEU A 76 3.73 -8.51 -11.67
CA LEU A 76 4.25 -7.15 -11.52
C LEU A 76 5.63 -7.16 -10.86
N ASP A 77 6.62 -6.63 -11.56
CA ASP A 77 8.01 -6.56 -11.08
C ASP A 77 8.28 -5.33 -10.21
N TYR A 78 7.34 -4.39 -10.15
CA TYR A 78 7.51 -3.14 -9.45
C TYR A 78 6.38 -2.89 -8.44
N LEU A 79 6.75 -2.34 -7.29
CA LEU A 79 5.84 -1.92 -6.23
C LEU A 79 6.11 -0.46 -5.89
N TRP A 80 5.05 0.32 -5.68
CA TRP A 80 5.15 1.67 -5.15
C TRP A 80 4.57 1.72 -3.74
N VAL A 81 5.33 2.35 -2.83
CA VAL A 81 4.95 2.55 -1.42
C VAL A 81 5.36 3.96 -1.04
N ASP A 82 4.44 4.77 -0.56
CA ASP A 82 4.65 6.20 -0.29
C ASP A 82 5.85 6.45 0.64
N THR A 83 5.93 5.71 1.76
CA THR A 83 7.03 5.86 2.73
C THR A 83 8.39 5.53 2.16
N CYS A 84 8.46 4.68 1.13
CA CYS A 84 9.73 4.20 0.55
C CYS A 84 10.11 4.93 -0.74
N CYS A 85 9.12 5.35 -1.52
CA CYS A 85 9.32 5.89 -2.87
C CYS A 85 9.29 7.42 -2.92
N ILE A 86 8.98 8.08 -1.81
CA ILE A 86 9.03 9.53 -1.60
C ILE A 86 10.11 9.80 -0.54
N ASP A 87 11.02 10.72 -0.82
CA ASP A 87 12.01 11.18 0.14
C ASP A 87 11.32 12.22 1.02
N ASP A 88 10.98 11.81 2.23
CA ASP A 88 10.28 12.65 3.19
C ASP A 88 11.19 13.74 3.80
N THR A 89 12.51 13.68 3.55
CA THR A 89 13.46 14.73 3.92
C THR A 89 13.53 15.86 2.90
N ASN A 90 13.02 15.62 1.68
CA ASN A 90 12.99 16.60 0.60
C ASN A 90 11.60 17.25 0.47
N GLU A 91 11.43 18.44 1.05
CA GLU A 91 10.15 19.16 1.04
C GLU A 91 9.61 19.47 -0.36
N ILE A 92 10.50 19.67 -1.35
CA ILE A 92 10.10 19.92 -2.73
C ILE A 92 9.46 18.66 -3.30
N GLU A 93 10.11 17.52 -3.10
CA GLU A 93 9.59 16.23 -3.56
C GLU A 93 8.28 15.88 -2.86
N VAL A 94 8.18 16.05 -1.54
CA VAL A 94 6.93 15.79 -0.79
C VAL A 94 5.77 16.61 -1.38
N ARG A 95 6.01 17.89 -1.67
CA ARG A 95 4.99 18.76 -2.29
C ARG A 95 4.60 18.31 -3.69
N GLU A 96 5.55 17.85 -4.49
CA GLU A 96 5.29 17.31 -5.83
C GLU A 96 4.53 15.98 -5.76
N ALA A 97 4.94 15.08 -4.86
CA ALA A 97 4.28 13.81 -4.63
C ALA A 97 2.82 13.99 -4.21
N VAL A 98 2.50 14.98 -3.37
CA VAL A 98 1.11 15.34 -3.02
C VAL A 98 0.29 15.69 -4.28
N ARG A 99 0.88 16.41 -5.24
CA ARG A 99 0.19 16.77 -6.49
C ARG A 99 0.06 15.58 -7.46
N LEU A 100 0.97 14.63 -7.37
CA LEU A 100 1.06 13.48 -8.26
C LEU A 100 0.43 12.21 -7.69
N ILE A 101 0.03 12.19 -6.42
CA ILE A 101 -0.44 10.96 -5.76
C ILE A 101 -1.59 10.33 -6.52
N PHE A 102 -2.57 11.11 -6.97
CA PHE A 102 -3.68 10.61 -7.79
C PHE A 102 -3.18 9.90 -9.05
N HIS A 103 -2.17 10.45 -9.73
CA HIS A 103 -1.59 9.86 -10.93
C HIS A 103 -0.83 8.56 -10.64
N TYR A 104 -0.15 8.45 -9.49
CA TYR A 104 0.44 7.18 -9.07
C TYR A 104 -0.63 6.10 -8.92
N TYR A 105 -1.72 6.41 -8.20
CA TYR A 105 -2.81 5.44 -8.05
C TYR A 105 -3.47 5.11 -9.38
N GLN A 106 -3.80 6.11 -10.20
CA GLN A 106 -4.47 5.94 -11.49
C GLN A 106 -3.67 5.09 -12.48
N ASN A 107 -2.35 5.22 -12.50
CA ASN A 107 -1.50 4.47 -13.44
C ASN A 107 -0.98 3.13 -12.87
N SER A 108 -1.32 2.80 -11.62
CA SER A 108 -1.04 1.49 -11.06
C SER A 108 -1.90 0.42 -11.73
N ARG A 109 -1.43 -0.83 -11.74
CA ARG A 109 -2.24 -1.96 -12.20
C ARG A 109 -3.24 -2.42 -11.16
N VAL A 110 -2.87 -2.31 -9.88
CA VAL A 110 -3.64 -2.73 -8.71
C VAL A 110 -3.13 -2.01 -7.46
N CYS A 111 -4.04 -1.67 -6.56
CA CYS A 111 -3.74 -1.19 -5.22
C CYS A 111 -4.02 -2.29 -4.20
N TYR A 112 -3.03 -2.64 -3.38
CA TYR A 112 -3.19 -3.51 -2.22
C TYR A 112 -3.47 -2.65 -0.99
N ALA A 113 -4.74 -2.61 -0.58
CA ALA A 113 -5.17 -1.93 0.63
C ALA A 113 -4.96 -2.86 1.85
N TYR A 114 -3.86 -2.65 2.57
CA TYR A 114 -3.52 -3.45 3.76
C TYR A 114 -4.13 -2.85 5.03
N LEU A 115 -4.99 -3.64 5.67
CA LEU A 115 -5.81 -3.29 6.83
C LEU A 115 -5.26 -3.97 8.10
N ASP A 116 -4.25 -3.35 8.71
CA ASP A 116 -3.55 -3.93 9.88
C ASP A 116 -4.43 -4.12 11.13
N ASP A 117 -5.53 -3.37 11.21
CA ASP A 117 -6.51 -3.43 12.31
C ASP A 117 -7.69 -4.37 12.02
N VAL A 118 -7.64 -5.11 10.93
CA VAL A 118 -8.62 -6.15 10.58
C VAL A 118 -7.95 -7.51 10.73
N SER A 119 -8.56 -8.37 11.55
CA SER A 119 -8.07 -9.73 11.85
C SER A 119 -9.03 -10.83 11.41
N ASP A 120 -10.23 -10.44 11.00
CA ASP A 120 -11.27 -11.33 10.50
C ASP A 120 -10.91 -11.77 9.07
N GLY A 121 -9.85 -12.55 8.94
CA GLY A 121 -9.58 -13.28 7.71
C GLY A 121 -10.76 -14.21 7.51
N HIS A 122 -11.63 -13.87 6.54
CA HIS A 122 -12.86 -14.55 6.14
C HIS A 122 -13.21 -15.74 7.03
N ASP A 123 -14.18 -15.57 7.92
CA ASP A 123 -14.88 -16.73 8.48
C ASP A 123 -15.39 -17.55 7.28
N PRO A 124 -14.91 -18.79 7.06
CA PRO A 124 -15.34 -19.62 5.94
C PRO A 124 -16.84 -19.92 5.99
N LEU A 125 -17.47 -19.77 7.17
CA LEU A 125 -18.91 -19.90 7.39
C LEU A 125 -19.67 -18.57 7.24
N ALA A 126 -18.98 -17.43 7.22
CA ALA A 126 -19.55 -16.15 6.80
C ALA A 126 -19.57 -16.13 5.27
N THR A 127 -20.44 -16.98 4.72
CA THR A 127 -20.93 -16.97 3.35
C THR A 127 -21.04 -15.52 2.86
N LEU A 128 -20.17 -15.17 1.92
CA LEU A 128 -20.39 -14.25 0.80
C LEU A 128 -21.53 -13.24 1.03
N SER A 129 -21.21 -11.98 1.38
CA SER A 129 -21.91 -10.75 0.89
C SER A 129 -21.69 -9.51 1.76
N TYR A 130 -21.13 -9.58 2.97
CA TYR A 130 -21.05 -8.40 3.84
C TYR A 130 -19.68 -8.16 4.46
N PRO A 131 -19.18 -6.91 4.46
CA PRO A 131 -17.92 -6.59 5.12
C PRO A 131 -18.08 -6.75 6.63
N SER A 132 -17.07 -7.32 7.30
CA SER A 132 -17.08 -7.49 8.75
C SER A 132 -17.17 -6.14 9.47
N GLN A 133 -17.53 -6.17 10.76
CA GLN A 133 -17.54 -4.94 11.56
C GLN A 133 -16.14 -4.33 11.70
N GLN A 134 -15.09 -5.15 11.78
CA GLN A 134 -13.70 -4.66 11.80
C GLN A 134 -13.35 -3.98 10.48
N PHE A 135 -13.72 -4.58 9.34
CA PHE A 135 -13.50 -3.97 8.03
C PHE A 135 -14.13 -2.58 7.93
N LYS A 136 -15.42 -2.45 8.24
CA LYS A 136 -16.14 -1.16 8.18
C LYS A 136 -15.56 -0.08 9.10
N LYS A 137 -14.93 -0.50 10.21
CA LYS A 137 -14.34 0.39 11.21
C LYS A 137 -12.82 0.54 11.04
N SER A 138 -12.24 -0.03 9.97
CA SER A 138 -10.81 0.05 9.76
C SER A 138 -10.37 1.51 9.67
N LYS A 139 -9.27 1.81 10.36
CA LYS A 139 -8.61 3.12 10.32
C LYS A 139 -8.26 3.54 8.91
N TRP A 140 -8.06 2.57 8.00
CA TRP A 140 -7.79 2.87 6.60
C TRP A 140 -8.88 3.76 6.00
N PHE A 141 -10.17 3.49 6.29
CA PHE A 141 -11.31 4.27 5.78
C PHE A 141 -11.46 5.68 6.36
N SER A 142 -10.78 5.96 7.47
CA SER A 142 -10.83 7.28 8.13
C SER A 142 -9.74 8.25 7.67
N ARG A 143 -8.87 7.84 6.73
CA ARG A 143 -7.75 8.66 6.25
C ARG A 143 -8.22 9.67 5.21
N GLY A 144 -7.56 10.84 5.18
CA GLY A 144 -7.85 11.88 4.18
C GLY A 144 -7.58 11.46 2.73
N LEU A 145 -6.72 10.46 2.50
CA LEU A 145 -6.40 9.95 1.16
C LEU A 145 -7.26 8.76 0.73
N THR A 146 -8.00 8.12 1.63
CA THR A 146 -8.80 6.90 1.37
C THR A 146 -9.57 6.96 0.06
N LEU A 147 -10.26 8.08 -0.18
CA LEU A 147 -11.09 8.22 -1.36
C LEU A 147 -10.25 8.13 -2.64
N LEU A 148 -9.11 8.82 -2.70
CA LEU A 148 -8.20 8.76 -3.84
C LEU A 148 -7.63 7.35 -4.01
N GLU A 149 -7.20 6.73 -2.91
CA GLU A 149 -6.65 5.37 -2.91
C GLU A 149 -7.68 4.31 -3.32
N LEU A 150 -8.98 4.62 -3.19
CA LEU A 150 -10.09 3.75 -3.54
C LEU A 150 -10.60 3.96 -4.97
N ILE A 151 -10.66 5.20 -5.46
CA ILE A 151 -11.30 5.50 -6.77
C ILE A 151 -10.31 5.68 -7.91
N ALA A 152 -9.06 6.05 -7.62
CA ALA A 152 -8.06 6.29 -8.64
C ALA A 152 -7.54 4.99 -9.28
N PRO A 153 -7.15 3.94 -8.52
CA PRO A 153 -6.60 2.75 -9.14
C PRO A 153 -7.67 1.94 -9.88
N PRO A 154 -7.31 1.23 -10.96
CA PRO A 154 -8.25 0.38 -11.71
C PRO A 154 -8.86 -0.74 -10.87
N ASP A 155 -8.07 -1.32 -9.97
CA ASP A 155 -8.46 -2.43 -9.09
C ASP A 155 -7.92 -2.17 -7.67
N VAL A 156 -8.72 -2.47 -6.65
CA VAL A 156 -8.30 -2.48 -5.24
C VAL A 156 -8.54 -3.85 -4.63
N LEU A 157 -7.48 -4.46 -4.09
CA LEU A 157 -7.56 -5.70 -3.32
C LEU A 157 -7.30 -5.41 -1.84
N PHE A 158 -8.23 -5.81 -0.99
CA PHE A 158 -8.13 -5.60 0.45
C PHE A 158 -7.47 -6.79 1.11
N PHE A 159 -6.46 -6.54 1.95
CA PHE A 159 -5.76 -7.56 2.73
C PHE A 159 -5.92 -7.28 4.22
N ASP A 160 -6.26 -8.32 4.98
CA ASP A 160 -6.26 -8.25 6.46
C ASP A 160 -4.82 -8.25 7.00
N ARG A 161 -4.69 -8.14 8.32
CA ARG A 161 -3.38 -8.17 8.99
C ARG A 161 -2.59 -9.48 8.83
N ASN A 162 -3.25 -10.55 8.42
CA ASN A 162 -2.66 -11.86 8.16
C ASN A 162 -2.35 -12.05 6.66
N TRP A 163 -2.47 -10.99 5.86
CA TRP A 163 -2.30 -11.00 4.41
C TRP A 163 -3.29 -11.91 3.67
N LYS A 164 -4.49 -12.08 4.21
CA LYS A 164 -5.59 -12.76 3.52
C LYS A 164 -6.37 -11.74 2.69
N CYS A 165 -6.50 -12.02 1.39
CA CYS A 165 -7.29 -11.20 0.49
C CYS A 165 -8.79 -11.34 0.82
N SER A 166 -9.50 -10.23 0.83
CA SER A 166 -10.95 -10.23 0.80
C SER A 166 -11.45 -10.44 -0.63
N GLU A 167 -12.48 -11.26 -0.80
CA GLU A 167 -13.18 -11.42 -2.08
C GLU A 167 -14.27 -10.35 -2.29
N LEU A 168 -14.33 -9.33 -1.42
CA LEU A 168 -15.29 -8.24 -1.58
C LEU A 168 -15.03 -7.51 -2.89
N GLU A 169 -16.07 -7.39 -3.71
CA GLU A 169 -16.01 -6.61 -4.94
C GLU A 169 -15.68 -5.15 -4.64
N HIS A 170 -14.71 -4.59 -5.36
CA HIS A 170 -14.25 -3.21 -5.21
C HIS A 170 -15.40 -2.21 -5.32
N ALA A 171 -16.29 -2.38 -6.31
CA ALA A 171 -17.48 -1.55 -6.48
C ALA A 171 -18.44 -1.63 -5.28
N TYR A 172 -18.62 -2.82 -4.71
CA TYR A 172 -19.45 -3.00 -3.52
C TYR A 172 -18.86 -2.30 -2.30
N VAL A 173 -17.54 -2.35 -2.12
CA VAL A 173 -16.85 -1.62 -1.03
C VAL A 173 -16.99 -0.11 -1.23
N ILE A 174 -16.80 0.40 -2.45
CA ILE A 174 -17.01 1.82 -2.78
C ILE A 174 -18.41 2.24 -2.35
N GLN A 175 -19.45 1.53 -2.79
CA GLN A 175 -20.83 1.87 -2.47
C GLN A 175 -21.06 1.90 -0.95
N LYS A 176 -20.56 0.91 -0.21
CA LYS A 176 -20.82 0.79 1.23
C LYS A 176 -20.04 1.79 2.08
N VAL A 177 -18.82 2.14 1.68
CA VAL A 177 -17.94 3.04 2.42
C VAL A 177 -18.22 4.50 2.07
N THR A 178 -18.41 4.80 0.79
CA THR A 178 -18.55 6.18 0.29
C THR A 178 -20.00 6.61 0.14
N GLY A 179 -20.94 5.66 0.05
CA GLY A 179 -22.35 5.95 -0.28
C GLY A 179 -22.60 6.30 -1.75
N ILE A 180 -21.58 6.23 -2.60
CA ILE A 180 -21.66 6.58 -4.02
C ILE A 180 -21.99 5.31 -4.83
N SER A 181 -23.04 5.38 -5.67
CA SER A 181 -23.47 4.29 -6.57
C SER A 181 -23.00 4.50 -7.99
#